data_AF-A0A939NB01-F1
#
_entry.id   AF-A0A939NB01-F1
#
_cell.length_a   1.000
_cell.length_b   1.000
_cell.length_c   1.000
_cell.angle_alpha   90.00
_cell.angle_beta   90.00
_cell.angle_gamma   90.00
#
_symmetry.space_group_name_H-M   'P 1'
#
loop_
_entity.id
_entity.type
_entity.pdbx_description
1 polymer ?
#
loop_
_entity_poly.entity_id
_entity_poly.type
_entity_poly.pdbx_seq_one_letter_code
_entity_poly.pdbx_strand_id
1 'polypeptide(L)'
;MENVCRWLTVMAASQEILPQDLPDDLLEEHPQQNAVVKSSQADSMPTQSLSSQNPISAAQWFELLEEWTDNALIEGKEDLFAQTIPLLERTMLNCALKYTNGHKQEAARLLGWGRNTLTRKLKS
;
A
#
# COMPACT_ATOMS: atom_id res chain seq x y z
N MET A 1 9.70 -21.03 9.91
CA MET A 1 8.51 -20.47 9.23
C MET A 1 8.66 -20.74 7.75
N GLU A 2 8.64 -22.01 7.39
CA GLU A 2 8.69 -22.50 6.02
C GLU A 2 7.55 -23.50 5.98
N ASN A 3 6.62 -23.39 5.01
CA ASN A 3 6.01 -24.54 4.34
C ASN A 3 4.68 -24.23 3.62
N VAL A 4 4.14 -23.01 3.61
CA VAL A 4 3.02 -22.72 2.69
C VAL A 4 3.53 -22.76 1.25
N CYS A 5 4.61 -22.03 0.96
CA CYS A 5 5.24 -22.03 -0.37
C CYS A 5 5.80 -23.41 -0.76
N ARG A 6 6.33 -24.16 0.21
CA ARG A 6 6.87 -25.50 -0.03
C ARG A 6 5.78 -26.55 -0.25
N TRP A 7 4.62 -26.43 0.40
CA TRP A 7 3.47 -27.32 0.21
C TRP A 7 2.78 -27.08 -1.15
N LEU A 8 2.55 -25.81 -1.52
CA LEU A 8 2.01 -25.43 -2.84
C LEU A 8 2.87 -25.96 -3.99
N THR A 9 4.20 -25.89 -3.85
CA THR A 9 5.14 -26.36 -4.90
C THR A 9 5.09 -27.88 -5.08
N VAL A 10 4.74 -28.64 -4.04
CA VAL A 10 4.82 -30.11 -4.06
C VAL A 10 3.47 -30.76 -4.41
N MET A 11 2.34 -30.09 -4.16
CA MET A 11 1.00 -30.69 -4.31
C MET A 11 0.10 -30.02 -5.35
N ALA A 12 0.38 -28.79 -5.81
CA ALA A 12 -0.45 -28.14 -6.82
C ALA A 12 0.06 -28.45 -8.24
N ALA A 13 -0.70 -29.23 -9.00
CA ALA A 13 -0.38 -29.56 -10.39
C ALA A 13 -0.87 -28.49 -11.40
N SER A 14 -1.16 -27.26 -10.96
CA SER A 14 -1.67 -26.16 -11.80
C SER A 14 -0.86 -24.87 -11.62
N GLN A 15 -0.80 -24.07 -12.68
CA GLN A 15 0.00 -22.84 -12.76
C GLN A 15 -0.75 -21.58 -12.28
N GLU A 16 -2.01 -21.74 -11.85
CA GLU A 16 -2.87 -20.71 -11.27
C GLU A 16 -3.41 -21.23 -9.93
N ILE A 17 -3.41 -20.36 -8.91
CA ILE A 17 -3.90 -20.66 -7.56
C ILE A 17 -5.19 -19.86 -7.36
N LEU A 18 -6.33 -20.54 -7.27
CA LEU A 18 -7.60 -19.91 -6.92
C LEU A 18 -7.72 -19.81 -5.39
N PRO A 19 -8.49 -18.87 -4.85
CA PRO A 19 -8.73 -18.74 -3.40
C PRO A 19 -9.41 -19.97 -2.75
N GLN A 20 -9.78 -20.95 -3.55
CA GLN A 20 -10.36 -22.24 -3.15
C GLN A 20 -9.28 -23.33 -2.95
N ASP A 21 -8.06 -23.10 -3.44
CA ASP A 21 -6.92 -24.03 -3.37
C ASP A 21 -6.04 -23.77 -2.13
N LEU A 22 -6.40 -22.77 -1.33
CA LEU A 22 -5.66 -22.37 -0.12
C LEU A 22 -6.24 -23.14 1.08
N PRO A 23 -5.41 -23.82 1.90
CA PRO A 23 -5.89 -24.54 3.08
C PRO A 23 -6.63 -23.60 4.04
N ASP A 24 -7.72 -24.09 4.63
CA ASP A 24 -8.65 -23.30 5.47
C ASP A 24 -7.98 -22.56 6.65
N ASP A 25 -6.80 -23.00 7.09
CA ASP A 25 -5.95 -22.31 8.11
C ASP A 25 -5.56 -20.87 7.74
N LEU A 26 -5.57 -20.48 6.45
CA LEU A 26 -5.29 -19.10 6.00
C LEU A 26 -6.57 -18.27 5.77
N LEU A 27 -7.74 -18.92 5.78
CA LEU A 27 -9.04 -18.29 5.60
C LEU A 27 -9.75 -18.05 6.94
N GLU A 28 -9.40 -18.77 8.00
CA GLU A 28 -9.94 -18.61 9.35
C GLU A 28 -8.95 -17.88 10.29
N GLU A 29 -9.00 -16.54 10.35
CA GLU A 29 -8.61 -15.85 11.60
C GLU A 29 -9.75 -16.03 12.60
N HIS A 30 -9.66 -17.03 13.48
CA HIS A 30 -10.62 -17.18 14.59
C HIS A 30 -10.46 -16.05 15.61
N PRO A 31 -11.51 -15.26 15.86
CA PRO A 31 -11.57 -14.33 16.99
C PRO A 31 -11.98 -15.13 18.23
N GLN A 32 -11.12 -15.23 19.24
CA GLN A 32 -11.57 -15.69 20.57
C GLN A 32 -11.25 -14.67 21.65
N GLN A 33 -12.34 -14.03 22.06
CA GLN A 33 -12.49 -13.03 23.09
C GLN A 33 -12.79 -13.70 24.44
N ASN A 34 -12.13 -13.18 25.49
CA ASN A 34 -12.49 -13.14 26.92
C ASN A 34 -12.44 -14.37 27.83
N ALA A 35 -11.68 -14.25 28.93
CA ALA A 35 -12.11 -14.04 30.33
C ALA A 35 -11.00 -14.57 31.29
N VAL A 36 -10.48 -13.92 32.35
CA VAL A 36 -11.09 -13.39 33.57
C VAL A 36 -10.00 -12.68 34.42
N VAL A 37 -10.30 -11.44 34.87
CA VAL A 37 -9.80 -10.62 36.01
C VAL A 37 -8.35 -10.72 36.57
N LYS A 38 -7.67 -9.56 36.63
CA LYS A 38 -7.28 -8.85 37.87
C LYS A 38 -6.57 -7.51 37.56
N SER A 39 -7.15 -6.41 38.07
CA SER A 39 -6.53 -5.24 38.76
C SER A 39 -5.04 -4.91 38.47
N SER A 40 -4.58 -3.68 38.22
CA SER A 40 -5.01 -2.35 38.67
C SER A 40 -4.05 -1.25 38.14
N GLN A 41 -4.58 -0.03 37.94
CA GLN A 41 -3.94 1.30 38.06
C GLN A 41 -2.88 1.82 37.06
N ALA A 42 -3.32 2.90 36.38
CA ALA A 42 -2.68 4.22 36.24
C ALA A 42 -1.73 4.54 35.06
N ASP A 43 -2.12 5.63 34.38
CA ASP A 43 -1.36 6.61 33.59
C ASP A 43 -0.92 6.31 32.14
N SER A 44 -1.73 6.86 31.22
CA SER A 44 -1.34 7.83 30.20
C SER A 44 -0.16 7.50 29.28
N MET A 45 -0.43 6.75 28.21
CA MET A 45 0.19 6.95 26.90
C MET A 45 -0.84 6.74 25.80
N PRO A 46 -0.91 7.58 24.76
CA PRO A 46 -1.76 7.30 23.61
C PRO A 46 -1.14 6.13 22.85
N THR A 47 -1.74 4.96 23.03
CA THR A 47 -1.54 3.79 22.18
C THR A 47 -2.10 4.10 20.80
N GLN A 48 -1.26 4.53 19.85
CA GLN A 48 -1.63 4.45 18.44
C GLN A 48 -1.47 3.01 17.98
N SER A 49 -2.54 2.25 18.21
CA SER A 49 -2.73 0.89 17.75
C SER A 49 -2.79 0.85 16.22
N LEU A 50 -1.97 -0.03 15.65
CA LEU A 50 -1.99 -0.43 14.25
C LEU A 50 -3.34 -1.05 13.90
N SER A 51 -4.00 -0.56 12.84
CA SER A 51 -5.04 -1.21 12.01
C SER A 51 -5.48 -0.17 10.96
N SER A 52 -5.69 -0.45 9.68
CA SER A 52 -6.49 -1.50 9.06
C SER A 52 -6.17 -1.55 7.57
N GLN A 53 -6.37 -2.70 6.92
CA GLN A 53 -6.44 -2.82 5.45
C GLN A 53 -7.72 -2.16 4.91
N ASN A 54 -7.89 -0.86 5.15
CA ASN A 54 -8.88 -0.06 4.47
C ASN A 54 -8.17 0.60 3.28
N PRO A 55 -8.67 0.50 2.03
CA PRO A 55 -8.10 1.27 0.94
C PRO A 55 -8.12 2.74 1.35
N ILE A 56 -6.95 3.37 1.39
CA ILE A 56 -6.80 4.80 1.69
C ILE A 56 -7.75 5.54 0.75
N SER A 57 -8.80 6.12 1.32
CA SER A 57 -9.73 6.93 0.55
C SER A 57 -9.00 8.17 0.02
N ALA A 58 -9.49 8.75 -1.07
CA ALA A 58 -8.87 9.96 -1.61
C ALA A 58 -8.74 11.07 -0.53
N ALA A 59 -9.74 11.22 0.33
CA ALA A 59 -9.72 12.17 1.44
C ALA A 59 -8.56 11.93 2.42
N GLN A 60 -8.35 10.68 2.84
CA GLN A 60 -7.24 10.31 3.72
C GLN A 60 -5.87 10.56 3.09
N TRP A 61 -5.73 10.39 1.77
CA TRP A 61 -4.48 10.73 1.10
C TRP A 61 -4.17 12.23 1.15
N PHE A 62 -5.19 13.08 0.94
CA PHE A 62 -5.03 14.53 1.05
C PHE A 62 -4.71 14.96 2.49
N GLU A 63 -5.36 14.36 3.50
CA GLU A 63 -5.09 14.61 4.92
C GLU A 63 -3.63 14.29 5.28
N LEU A 64 -3.12 13.12 4.85
CA LEU A 64 -1.71 12.75 5.08
C LEU A 64 -0.72 13.69 4.37
N LEU A 65 -1.10 14.22 3.20
CA LEU A 65 -0.28 15.19 2.47
C LEU A 65 -0.26 16.55 3.16
N GLU A 66 -1.38 16.99 3.72
CA GLU A 66 -1.50 18.22 4.50
C GLU A 66 -0.62 18.13 5.75
N GLU A 67 -0.77 17.06 6.53
CA GLU A 67 0.05 16.81 7.73
C GLU A 67 1.56 16.76 7.40
N TRP A 68 1.93 16.08 6.32
CA TRP A 68 3.32 16.04 5.86
C TRP A 68 3.83 17.42 5.45
N THR A 69 2.99 18.21 4.78
CA THR A 69 3.34 19.56 4.33
C THR A 69 3.58 20.49 5.52
N ASP A 70 2.69 20.47 6.50
CA ASP A 70 2.83 21.25 7.73
C ASP A 70 4.12 20.91 8.48
N ASN A 71 4.42 19.62 8.62
CA ASN A 71 5.65 19.17 9.25
C ASN A 71 6.90 19.64 8.48
N ALA A 72 6.89 19.49 7.15
CA ALA A 72 7.99 19.96 6.31
C ALA A 72 8.19 21.49 6.38
N LEU A 73 7.12 22.27 6.53
CA LEU A 73 7.19 23.72 6.75
C LEU A 73 7.77 24.06 8.13
N ILE A 74 7.39 23.34 9.19
CA ILE A 74 7.94 23.51 10.54
C ILE A 74 9.43 23.21 10.56
N GLU A 75 9.87 22.19 9.82
CA GLU A 75 11.29 21.85 9.65
C GLU A 75 12.08 22.90 8.84
N GLY A 76 11.40 23.90 8.25
CA GLY A 76 12.03 24.93 7.44
C GLY A 76 12.52 24.41 6.09
N LYS A 77 11.96 23.31 5.57
CA LYS A 77 12.28 22.82 4.23
C LYS A 77 11.77 23.80 3.19
N GLU A 78 12.60 24.06 2.19
CA GLU A 78 12.25 24.88 1.04
C GLU A 78 12.00 23.98 -0.19
N ASP A 79 11.28 24.52 -1.18
CA ASP A 79 11.01 23.88 -2.45
C ASP A 79 10.40 22.46 -2.34
N LEU A 80 9.35 22.32 -1.52
CA LEU A 80 8.64 21.05 -1.31
C LEU A 80 8.11 20.49 -2.64
N PHE A 81 7.66 21.34 -3.56
CA PHE A 81 7.17 20.90 -4.87
C PHE A 81 8.25 20.20 -5.69
N ALA A 82 9.49 20.66 -5.69
CA ALA A 82 10.57 19.98 -6.41
C ALA A 82 10.82 18.55 -5.90
N GLN A 83 10.51 18.27 -4.64
CA GLN A 83 10.65 16.93 -4.04
C GLN A 83 9.37 16.09 -4.23
N THR A 84 8.21 16.67 -3.98
CA THR A 84 6.92 15.96 -3.98
C THR A 84 6.42 15.65 -5.38
N ILE A 85 6.61 16.54 -6.36
CA ILE A 85 6.14 16.31 -7.73
C ILE A 85 6.76 15.05 -8.34
N PRO A 86 8.09 14.82 -8.29
CA PRO A 86 8.69 13.57 -8.77
C PRO A 86 8.15 12.32 -8.06
N LEU A 87 7.93 12.39 -6.75
CA LEU A 87 7.37 11.28 -5.96
C LEU A 87 5.93 10.94 -6.40
N LEU A 88 5.10 11.97 -6.57
CA LEU A 88 3.74 11.84 -7.05
C LEU A 88 3.72 11.24 -8.46
N GLU A 89 4.49 11.82 -9.38
CA GLU A 89 4.59 11.37 -10.76
C GLU A 89 5.00 9.90 -10.84
N ARG A 90 6.02 9.49 -10.07
CA ARG A 90 6.49 8.10 -10.03
C ARG A 90 5.43 7.15 -9.48
N THR A 91 4.71 7.57 -8.45
CA THR A 91 3.63 6.76 -7.86
C THR A 91 2.49 6.55 -8.86
N MET A 92 2.01 7.62 -9.49
CA MET A 92 0.97 7.55 -10.51
C MET A 92 1.40 6.73 -11.72
N LEU A 93 2.66 6.88 -12.17
CA LEU A 93 3.23 6.13 -13.28
C LEU A 93 3.26 4.63 -12.96
N ASN A 94 3.74 4.24 -11.77
CA ASN A 94 3.75 2.85 -11.34
C ASN A 94 2.34 2.25 -11.26
N CYS A 95 1.37 2.98 -10.69
CA CYS A 95 -0.01 2.53 -10.63
C CYS A 95 -0.60 2.32 -12.03
N ALA A 96 -0.38 3.27 -12.96
CA ALA A 96 -0.86 3.17 -14.33
C ALA A 96 -0.19 2.01 -15.11
N LEU A 97 1.12 1.79 -14.93
CA LEU A 97 1.81 0.66 -15.53
C LEU A 97 1.34 -0.68 -14.96
N LYS A 98 1.12 -0.76 -13.64
CA LYS A 98 0.58 -1.96 -13.00
C LYS A 98 -0.82 -2.28 -13.52
N TYR A 99 -1.69 -1.28 -13.62
CA TYR A 99 -3.05 -1.44 -14.15
C TYR A 99 -3.06 -1.90 -15.61
N THR A 100 -2.10 -1.42 -16.41
CA THR A 100 -2.00 -1.74 -17.84
C THR A 100 -1.10 -2.94 -18.15
N ASN A 101 -0.65 -3.69 -17.14
CA ASN A 101 0.31 -4.80 -17.29
C ASN A 101 1.59 -4.42 -18.07
N GLY A 102 2.06 -3.19 -17.90
CA GLY A 102 3.27 -2.67 -18.54
C GLY A 102 3.06 -2.04 -19.93
N HIS A 103 1.83 -1.93 -20.42
CA HIS A 103 1.55 -1.26 -21.71
C HIS A 103 1.70 0.27 -21.61
N LYS A 104 2.91 0.75 -21.93
CA LYS A 104 3.30 2.17 -21.82
C LYS A 104 2.39 3.15 -22.56
N GLN A 105 1.84 2.76 -23.72
CA GLN A 105 0.95 3.64 -24.48
C GLN A 105 -0.40 3.84 -23.77
N GLU A 106 -0.98 2.76 -23.27
CA GLU A 106 -2.26 2.83 -22.55
C GLU A 106 -2.09 3.49 -21.18
N ALA A 107 -0.98 3.21 -20.48
CA ALA A 107 -0.65 3.93 -19.24
C ALA A 107 -0.55 5.45 -19.48
N ALA A 108 0.08 5.85 -20.59
CA ALA A 108 0.20 7.26 -20.94
C ALA A 108 -1.18 7.87 -21.23
N ARG A 109 -2.03 7.15 -21.97
CA ARG A 109 -3.40 7.57 -22.27
C ARG A 109 -4.23 7.77 -20.99
N LEU A 110 -4.13 6.85 -20.02
CA LEU A 110 -4.82 6.93 -18.73
C LEU A 110 -4.35 8.12 -17.88
N LEU A 111 -3.06 8.43 -17.92
CA LEU A 111 -2.48 9.60 -17.22
C LEU A 111 -2.68 10.92 -17.98
N GLY A 112 -3.27 10.91 -19.17
CA GLY A 112 -3.38 12.10 -20.03
C GLY A 112 -2.04 12.57 -20.59
N TRP A 113 -1.01 11.72 -20.58
CA TRP A 113 0.32 12.01 -21.10
C TRP A 113 0.49 11.46 -22.51
N GLY A 114 1.30 12.13 -23.32
CA GLY A 114 1.80 11.53 -24.55
C GLY A 114 2.77 10.38 -24.25
N ARG A 115 2.81 9.37 -25.13
CA ARG A 115 3.77 8.23 -25.05
C ARG A 115 5.22 8.69 -24.82
N ASN A 116 5.65 9.75 -25.50
CA ASN A 116 7.00 10.29 -25.42
C ASN A 116 7.29 10.90 -24.04
N THR A 117 6.30 11.59 -23.47
CA THR A 117 6.39 12.18 -22.12
C THR A 117 6.53 11.08 -21.08
N LEU A 118 5.69 10.04 -21.15
CA LEU A 118 5.78 8.90 -20.23
C LEU A 118 7.13 8.19 -20.31
N THR A 119 7.69 8.04 -21.52
CA THR A 119 9.00 7.41 -21.72
C THR A 119 10.14 8.25 -21.13
N ARG A 120 10.07 9.58 -21.25
CA ARG A 120 11.06 10.49 -20.65
C ARG A 120 10.96 10.48 -19.14
N LYS A 121 9.74 10.58 -18.59
CA LYS A 121 9.47 10.54 -17.16
C LYS A 121 9.87 9.21 -16.51
N LEU A 122 9.81 8.08 -17.24
CA LEU A 122 10.29 6.79 -16.73
C LEU A 122 11.82 6.71 -16.59
N LYS A 123 12.57 7.53 -17.35
CA LYS A 123 14.04 7.55 -17.34
C LYS A 123 14.65 8.68 -16.50
N SER A 124 13.81 9.60 -16.02
CA SER A 124 14.20 10.72 -15.15
C SER A 124 14.18 10.26 -13.70
#